data_AF-V5RK31-F1
#
_entry.id   AF-V5RK31-F1
#
_cell.length_a   1.000
_cell.length_b   1.000
_cell.length_c   1.000
_cell.angle_alpha   90.00
_cell.angle_beta   90.00
_cell.angle_gamma   90.00
#
_symmetry.space_group_name_H-M   'P 1'
#
loop_
_entity.id
_entity.type
_entity.pdbx_description
1 polymer ?
#
loop_
_entity_poly.entity_id
_entity_poly.type
_entity_poly.pdbx_seq_one_letter_code
_entity_poly.pdbx_strand_id
1 'polypeptide(L)'
;MANIIKLTRTDILQKDFEVEYKGYKVEEVDAFLDIIAEDYKLFADREQKQEKKIKDLTDKIARLKSDLSSTMAHLKLNEQQKEELARQGLGSSALIERISNLEKGKFNKE
;
A
#
# COMPACT_ATOMS: atom_id res chain seq x y z
N MET A 1 5.23 -3.72 -23.86
CA MET A 1 5.83 -2.54 -23.21
C MET A 1 7.34 -2.73 -23.35
N ALA A 2 7.99 -1.85 -24.11
CA ALA A 2 9.36 -2.08 -24.55
C ALA A 2 10.33 -1.82 -23.39
N ASN A 3 11.03 -2.86 -22.93
CA ASN A 3 12.22 -2.71 -22.10
C ASN A 3 13.33 -2.17 -23.01
N ILE A 4 13.50 -0.85 -23.06
CA ILE A 4 14.54 -0.21 -23.89
C ILE A 4 15.78 0.16 -23.04
N ILE A 5 16.04 -0.58 -21.96
CA ILE A 5 17.36 -0.53 -21.32
C ILE A 5 18.27 -1.41 -22.18
N LYS A 6 18.99 -0.78 -23.10
CA LYS A 6 19.86 -1.47 -24.06
C LYS A 6 21.21 -1.86 -23.48
N LEU A 7 21.59 -1.25 -22.36
CA LEU A 7 22.91 -1.39 -21.74
C LEU A 7 22.73 -1.54 -20.23
N THR A 8 23.40 -2.53 -19.66
CA THR A 8 23.57 -2.63 -18.20
C THR A 8 24.87 -1.96 -17.78
N ARG A 9 25.01 -1.63 -16.49
CA ARG A 9 26.27 -1.11 -15.92
C ARG A 9 27.48 -1.96 -16.31
N THR A 10 27.31 -3.28 -16.28
CA THR A 10 28.37 -4.24 -16.61
C THR A 10 28.75 -4.12 -18.09
N ASP A 11 27.77 -3.97 -18.99
CA ASP A 11 28.03 -3.83 -20.43
C ASP A 11 28.79 -2.54 -20.75
N ILE A 12 28.56 -1.46 -19.99
CA ILE A 12 29.27 -0.18 -20.16
C ILE A 12 30.72 -0.31 -19.71
N LEU A 13 30.97 -0.99 -18.58
CA LEU A 13 32.32 -1.19 -18.03
C LEU A 13 33.16 -2.20 -18.84
N GLN A 14 32.53 -3.14 -19.52
CA GLN A 14 33.20 -4.15 -20.34
C GLN A 14 33.36 -3.71 -21.81
N LYS A 15 32.99 -2.47 -22.14
CA LYS A 15 33.02 -2.00 -23.51
C LYS A 15 34.42 -1.52 -23.89
N ASP A 16 35.11 -2.32 -24.70
CA ASP A 16 36.35 -1.89 -25.35
C ASP A 16 36.05 -1.09 -26.63
N PHE A 17 36.71 0.07 -26.76
CA PHE A 17 36.65 0.94 -27.93
C PHE A 17 37.92 0.81 -28.77
N GLU A 18 37.77 0.75 -30.09
CA GLU A 18 38.90 0.75 -31.01
C GLU A 18 39.50 2.17 -31.10
N VAL A 19 40.83 2.27 -31.08
CA VAL A 19 41.54 3.56 -31.08
C VAL A 19 41.93 3.94 -32.51
N GLU A 20 41.33 5.01 -33.04
CA GLU A 20 41.71 5.60 -34.32
C GLU A 20 42.65 6.81 -34.16
N TYR A 21 43.42 7.12 -35.21
CA TYR A 21 44.44 8.20 -35.24
C TYR A 21 43.89 9.62 -34.99
N LYS A 22 42.57 9.81 -35.03
CA LYS A 22 41.85 11.04 -34.67
C LYS A 22 40.71 10.80 -33.68
N GLY A 23 40.86 9.80 -32.80
CA GLY A 23 39.89 9.46 -31.77
C GLY A 23 39.95 10.35 -30.53
N TYR A 24 38.96 10.16 -29.65
CA TYR A 24 38.99 10.69 -28.29
C TYR A 24 40.10 10.01 -27.47
N LYS A 25 40.60 10.70 -26.44
CA LYS A 25 41.55 10.10 -25.51
C LYS A 25 40.85 9.03 -24.69
N VAL A 26 41.46 7.84 -24.61
CA VAL A 26 40.94 6.71 -23.84
C VAL A 26 40.65 7.11 -22.39
N GLU A 27 41.56 7.85 -21.75
CA GLU A 27 41.39 8.31 -20.36
C GLU A 27 40.16 9.19 -20.14
N GLU A 28 39.83 10.05 -21.11
CA GLU A 28 38.66 10.94 -21.02
C GLU A 28 37.36 10.14 -21.21
N VAL A 29 37.39 9.17 -22.13
CA VAL A 29 36.26 8.26 -22.37
C VAL A 29 36.03 7.38 -21.15
N ASP A 30 37.07 6.78 -20.58
CA ASP A 30 36.97 5.93 -19.37
C ASP A 30 36.40 6.70 -18.18
N ALA A 31 36.92 7.90 -17.92
CA ALA A 31 36.40 8.75 -16.84
C ALA A 31 34.93 9.12 -17.04
N PHE A 32 34.49 9.32 -18.29
CA PHE A 32 33.10 9.58 -18.61
C PHE A 32 32.21 8.33 -18.47
N LEU A 33 32.72 7.16 -18.86
CA LEU A 33 32.01 5.88 -18.72
C LEU A 33 31.85 5.47 -17.26
N ASP A 34 32.81 5.79 -16.39
CA ASP A 34 32.70 5.57 -14.94
C ASP A 34 31.53 6.36 -14.34
N ILE A 35 31.38 7.64 -14.72
CA ILE A 35 30.27 8.48 -14.28
C ILE A 35 28.93 7.91 -14.78
N ILE A 36 28.85 7.52 -16.05
CA ILE A 36 27.65 6.90 -16.61
C ILE A 36 27.33 5.58 -15.87
N ALA A 37 28.34 4.76 -15.58
CA ALA A 37 28.17 3.51 -14.87
C ALA A 37 27.64 3.72 -13.44
N GLU A 38 28.05 4.81 -12.77
CA GLU A 38 27.50 5.22 -11.47
C GLU A 38 26.05 5.68 -11.58
N ASP A 39 25.72 6.51 -12.57
CA ASP A 39 24.36 6.97 -12.81
C ASP A 39 23.41 5.81 -13.11
N TYR A 40 23.83 4.84 -13.93
CA TYR A 40 23.03 3.63 -14.21
C TYR A 40 22.77 2.81 -12.95
N LYS A 41 23.72 2.74 -12.02
CA LYS A 41 23.51 2.10 -10.72
C LYS A 41 22.45 2.86 -9.92
N LEU A 42 22.56 4.19 -9.86
CA LEU A 42 21.62 5.03 -9.13
C LEU A 42 20.20 4.94 -9.72
N PHE A 43 20.06 4.88 -11.04
CA PHE A 43 18.77 4.68 -11.69
C PHE A 43 18.18 3.31 -11.34
N ALA A 44 18.96 2.23 -11.39
CA ALA A 44 18.49 0.91 -11.02
C ALA A 44 18.03 0.85 -9.54
N ASP A 45 18.79 1.47 -8.63
CA ASP A 45 18.42 1.55 -7.21
C ASP A 45 17.14 2.37 -6.99
N ARG A 46 16.98 3.49 -7.73
CA ARG A 46 15.78 4.32 -7.67
C ARG A 46 14.55 3.59 -8.21
N GLU A 47 14.67 2.91 -9.34
CA GLU A 47 13.62 2.07 -9.91
C GLU A 47 13.19 1.01 -8.91
N GLN A 48 14.13 0.25 -8.34
CA GLN A 48 13.81 -0.78 -7.34
C GLN A 48 13.11 -0.17 -6.11
N LYS A 49 13.55 1.00 -5.65
CA LYS A 49 12.94 1.70 -4.52
C LYS A 49 11.53 2.19 -4.83
N GLN A 50 11.31 2.70 -6.05
CA GLN A 50 10.00 3.12 -6.51
C GLN A 50 9.05 1.94 -6.65
N GLU A 51 9.50 0.83 -7.24
CA GLU A 51 8.70 -0.39 -7.39
C GLU A 51 8.29 -0.97 -6.02
N LYS A 52 9.23 -1.04 -5.06
CA LYS A 52 8.92 -1.39 -3.67
C LYS A 52 7.88 -0.47 -3.06
N LYS A 53 8.00 0.85 -3.26
CA LYS A 53 7.05 1.83 -2.73
C LYS A 53 5.67 1.70 -3.37
N ILE A 54 5.60 1.43 -4.68
CA ILE A 54 4.34 1.18 -5.39
C ILE A 54 3.67 -0.08 -4.84
N LYS A 55 4.43 -1.14 -4.62
CA LYS A 55 3.92 -2.38 -4.03
C LYS A 55 3.36 -2.14 -2.62
N ASP A 56 4.14 -1.51 -1.74
CA ASP A 56 3.71 -1.16 -0.39
C ASP A 56 2.44 -0.29 -0.36
N LEU A 57 2.36 0.71 -1.26
CA LEU A 57 1.18 1.58 -1.36
C LEU A 57 -0.03 0.83 -1.89
N THR A 58 0.14 -0.03 -2.88
CA THR A 58 -0.92 -0.90 -3.42
C THR A 58 -1.46 -1.83 -2.35
N ASP A 59 -0.56 -2.46 -1.57
CA ASP A 59 -0.94 -3.35 -0.47
C ASP A 59 -1.69 -2.60 0.63
N LYS A 60 -1.26 -1.38 0.97
CA LYS A 60 -1.99 -0.52 1.92
C LYS A 60 -3.38 -0.15 1.42
N ILE A 61 -3.51 0.21 0.14
CA ILE A 61 -4.80 0.52 -0.47
C ILE A 61 -5.72 -0.71 -0.43
N ALA A 62 -5.20 -1.90 -0.74
CA ALA A 62 -5.97 -3.13 -0.71
C ALA A 62 -6.48 -3.45 0.71
N ARG A 63 -5.62 -3.32 1.72
CA ARG A 63 -6.00 -3.49 3.14
C ARG A 63 -7.07 -2.47 3.56
N LEU A 64 -6.83 -1.19 3.30
CA LEU A 64 -7.78 -0.12 3.65
C LEU A 64 -9.14 -0.30 2.97
N LYS A 65 -9.16 -0.74 1.71
CA LYS A 65 -10.42 -1.06 1.01
C LYS A 65 -11.16 -2.24 1.67
N SER A 66 -10.43 -3.27 2.10
CA SER A 66 -11.01 -4.42 2.82
C SER A 66 -11.57 -4.00 4.19
N ASP A 67 -10.83 -3.19 4.93
CA ASP A 67 -11.25 -2.68 6.25
C ASP A 67 -12.49 -1.78 6.12
N LEU A 68 -12.50 -0.91 5.11
CA LEU A 68 -13.63 -0.03 4.82
C LEU A 68 -14.87 -0.84 4.44
N SER A 69 -14.74 -1.85 3.57
CA SER A 69 -15.85 -2.74 3.22
C SER A 69 -16.40 -3.49 4.44
N SER A 70 -15.52 -3.98 5.31
CA SER A 70 -15.92 -4.69 6.54
C SER A 70 -16.64 -3.75 7.51
N THR A 71 -16.12 -2.54 7.68
CA THR A 71 -16.73 -1.50 8.52
C THR A 71 -18.10 -1.09 7.98
N MET A 72 -18.24 -0.88 6.68
CA MET A 72 -19.53 -0.57 6.04
C MET A 72 -20.54 -1.72 6.21
N ALA A 73 -20.11 -2.97 6.09
CA ALA A 73 -20.97 -4.13 6.33
C ALA A 73 -21.46 -4.18 7.79
N HIS A 74 -20.58 -3.94 8.75
CA HIS A 74 -20.94 -3.86 10.17
C HIS A 74 -21.89 -2.70 10.47
N LEU A 75 -21.66 -1.54 9.84
CA LEU A 75 -22.51 -0.37 10.04
C LEU A 75 -23.92 -0.61 9.49
N LYS A 76 -24.03 -1.18 8.29
CA LYS A 76 -25.31 -1.56 7.69
C LYS A 76 -26.05 -2.61 8.53
N LEU A 77 -25.35 -3.59 9.08
CA LEU A 77 -25.93 -4.59 9.96
C LEU A 77 -26.47 -3.96 11.26
N ASN A 78 -25.69 -3.06 11.87
CA ASN A 78 -26.11 -2.32 13.07
C ASN A 78 -27.31 -1.41 12.78
N GLU A 79 -27.35 -0.73 11.64
CA GLU A 79 -28.50 0.08 11.23
C GLU A 79 -29.76 -0.77 11.05
N GLN A 80 -29.64 -1.93 10.39
CA GLN A 80 -30.75 -2.87 10.24
C GLN A 80 -31.24 -3.41 11.58
N GLN A 81 -30.33 -3.81 12.48
CA GLN A 81 -30.68 -4.24 13.84
C GLN A 81 -31.36 -3.12 14.63
N LYS A 82 -30.88 -1.89 14.52
CA LYS A 82 -31.48 -0.73 15.19
C LYS A 82 -32.89 -0.44 14.64
N GLU A 83 -33.09 -0.54 13.33
CA GLU A 83 -34.38 -0.35 12.70
C GLU A 83 -35.36 -1.48 13.07
N GLU A 84 -34.91 -2.72 13.13
CA GLU A 84 -35.72 -3.87 13.55
C GLU A 84 -36.14 -3.76 15.03
N LEU A 85 -35.23 -3.35 15.91
CA LEU A 85 -35.52 -3.05 17.31
C LEU A 85 -36.53 -1.90 17.46
N ALA A 86 -36.39 -0.85 16.63
CA ALA A 86 -37.34 0.26 16.61
C ALA A 86 -38.74 -0.18 16.11
N ARG A 87 -38.81 -1.05 15.09
CA ARG A 87 -40.06 -1.64 14.58
C ARG A 87 -40.72 -2.59 15.58
N GLN A 88 -39.93 -3.31 16.38
CA GLN A 88 -40.41 -4.12 17.50
C GLN A 88 -40.86 -3.28 18.72
N GLY A 89 -40.79 -1.95 18.64
CA GLY A 89 -41.22 -1.05 19.71
C GLY A 89 -40.30 -1.03 20.93
N LEU A 90 -39.12 -1.66 20.85
CA LEU A 90 -38.11 -1.67 21.90
C LEU A 90 -37.28 -0.39 21.82
N GLY A 91 -37.91 0.75 22.07
CA GLY A 91 -37.20 2.02 22.28
C GLY A 91 -36.22 1.89 23.44
N SER A 92 -35.11 2.62 23.40
CA SER A 92 -34.09 2.60 24.46
C SER A 92 -34.67 2.80 25.86
N SER A 93 -35.72 3.62 25.99
CA SER A 93 -36.48 3.79 27.24
C SER A 93 -37.26 2.55 27.67
N ALA A 94 -37.89 1.82 26.75
CA ALA A 94 -38.65 0.60 27.04
C ALA A 94 -37.74 -0.58 27.42
N LEU A 95 -36.54 -0.64 26.84
CA LEU A 95 -35.51 -1.59 27.26
C LEU A 95 -35.03 -1.31 28.69
N ILE A 96 -34.76 -0.04 29.02
CA ILE A 96 -34.40 0.38 30.39
C ILE A 96 -35.52 0.00 31.37
N GLU A 97 -36.79 0.25 31.01
CA GLU A 97 -37.93 -0.11 31.85
C GLU A 97 -38.07 -1.63 32.04
N ARG A 98 -37.86 -2.42 30.98
CA ARG A 98 -37.87 -3.89 31.05
C ARG A 98 -36.72 -4.43 31.91
N ILE A 99 -35.52 -3.87 31.77
CA ILE A 99 -34.36 -4.22 32.61
C ILE A 99 -34.64 -3.85 34.07
N SER A 100 -35.14 -2.65 34.34
CA SER A 100 -35.51 -2.20 35.70
C SER A 100 -36.56 -3.12 36.34
N ASN A 101 -37.56 -3.58 35.58
CA ASN A 101 -38.57 -4.51 36.06
C ASN A 101 -37.99 -5.92 36.32
N LEU A 102 -37.03 -6.37 35.51
CA LEU A 102 -36.30 -7.63 35.74
C LEU A 102 -35.39 -7.54 36.98
N GLU A 103 -34.74 -6.41 37.19
CA GLU A 103 -33.91 -6.16 38.39
C GLU A 103 -34.77 -6.13 39.66
N LYS A 104 -35.91 -5.43 39.64
CA LYS A 104 -36.88 -5.44 40.76
C LYS A 104 -37.41 -6.84 41.07
N GLY A 105 -37.71 -7.63 40.03
CA GLY A 105 -38.19 -9.01 40.19
C GLY A 105 -37.15 -9.97 40.75
N LYS A 106 -35.86 -9.70 40.56
CA LYS A 106 -34.76 -10.42 41.22
C LYS A 106 -34.49 -9.91 42.63
N PHE A 107 -34.60 -8.60 42.86
CA PHE A 107 -34.46 -7.98 44.19
C PHE A 107 -35.56 -8.40 45.17
N ASN A 108 -36.78 -8.67 44.69
CA ASN A 108 -37.89 -9.16 45.53
C ASN A 108 -37.85 -10.69 45.77
N LYS A 109 -36.80 -11.39 45.32
CA LYS A 109 -36.61 -12.83 45.54
C LYS A 109 -35.43 -13.16 46.46
N GLU A 110 -34.79 -12.14 47.03
CA GLU A 110 -33.96 -12.24 48.25
C GLU A 110 -34.76 -11.72 49.45
#